data_AF-A0A1E3H3T7-F1
#
_entry.id   AF-A0A1E3H3T7-F1
#
_cell.length_a   1.000
_cell.length_b   1.000
_cell.length_c   1.000
_cell.angle_alpha   90.00
_cell.angle_beta   90.00
_cell.angle_gamma   90.00
#
_symmetry.space_group_name_H-M   'P 1'
#
loop_
_entity.id
_entity.type
_entity.pdbx_description
1 polymer ?
#
loop_
_entity_poly.entity_id
_entity_poly.type
_entity_poly.pdbx_seq_one_letter_code
_entity_poly.pdbx_strand_id
1 'polypeptide(L)'
;MLAMTTLDDLARELGRARAAYERRRDNADLYRRMLEAQVAFQDAQLRAAQETIARERARCLALGKALRKRREGYERVIEQMRDFARPLRRSRRGAIEAPDLFGGTS
;
A
#
# COMPACT_ATOMS: atom_id res chain seq x y z
N MET A 1 0.13 -26.85 3.01
CA MET A 1 -0.86 -25.92 2.45
C MET A 1 -2.21 -26.24 3.12
N LEU A 2 -2.38 -25.82 4.39
CA LEU A 2 -3.36 -26.38 5.34
C LEU A 2 -4.29 -25.32 5.98
N ALA A 3 -4.59 -24.24 5.26
CA ALA A 3 -5.34 -23.10 5.82
C ALA A 3 -6.66 -22.78 5.10
N MET A 4 -7.13 -23.63 4.18
CA MET A 4 -8.45 -23.45 3.51
C MET A 4 -9.58 -24.29 4.13
N THR A 5 -9.33 -24.89 5.30
CA THR A 5 -10.33 -25.55 6.16
C THR A 5 -10.94 -24.60 7.21
N THR A 6 -10.95 -23.28 6.99
CA THR A 6 -10.80 -22.32 8.10
C THR A 6 -11.93 -21.32 8.36
N LEU A 7 -12.78 -20.97 7.41
CA LEU A 7 -13.86 -19.99 7.63
C LEU A 7 -15.21 -20.47 7.11
N ASP A 8 -15.25 -21.05 5.92
CA ASP A 8 -16.49 -21.59 5.33
C ASP A 8 -17.02 -22.79 6.13
N ASP A 9 -16.13 -23.60 6.70
CA ASP A 9 -16.53 -24.72 7.55
C ASP A 9 -17.14 -24.23 8.87
N LEU A 10 -16.57 -23.18 9.47
CA LEU A 10 -17.13 -22.51 10.64
C LEU A 10 -18.46 -21.81 10.31
N ALA A 11 -18.60 -21.23 9.11
CA ALA A 11 -19.86 -20.64 8.65
C ALA A 11 -20.95 -21.71 8.53
N ARG A 12 -20.62 -22.87 7.94
CA ARG A 12 -21.53 -24.02 7.84
C ARG A 12 -21.89 -24.56 9.21
N GLU A 13 -20.92 -24.65 10.13
CA GLU A 13 -21.16 -25.10 11.50
C GLU A 13 -22.07 -24.15 12.27
N LEU A 14 -21.81 -22.84 12.21
CA LEU A 14 -22.69 -21.82 12.77
C LEU A 14 -24.11 -21.91 12.18
N GLY A 15 -24.22 -22.10 10.86
CA GLY A 15 -25.51 -22.30 10.19
C GLY A 15 -26.26 -23.54 10.72
N ARG A 16 -25.56 -24.66 10.91
CA ARG A 16 -26.14 -25.88 11.49
C ARG A 16 -26.56 -25.68 12.95
N ALA A 17 -25.72 -25.04 13.77
CA ALA A 17 -26.00 -24.80 15.19
C ALA A 17 -27.19 -23.85 15.37
N ARG A 18 -27.27 -22.80 14.55
CA ARG A 18 -28.41 -21.88 14.53
C ARG A 18 -29.69 -22.57 14.11
N ALA A 19 -29.67 -23.35 13.02
CA ALA A 19 -30.83 -24.11 12.58
C ALA A 19 -31.27 -25.16 13.61
N ALA A 20 -30.35 -25.73 14.38
CA ALA A 20 -30.69 -26.65 15.47
C ALA A 20 -31.41 -25.92 16.63
N TYR A 21 -30.88 -24.78 17.07
CA TYR A 21 -31.50 -23.94 18.10
C TYR A 21 -32.87 -23.39 17.67
N GLU A 22 -33.01 -22.93 16.43
CA GLU A 22 -34.28 -22.39 15.93
C GLU A 22 -35.42 -23.42 15.94
N ARG A 23 -35.12 -24.72 15.79
CA ARG A 23 -36.10 -25.80 15.91
C ARG A 23 -36.55 -26.08 17.34
N ARG A 24 -35.74 -25.72 18.35
CA ARG A 24 -36.00 -25.95 19.79
C ARG A 24 -35.40 -24.82 20.62
N ARG A 25 -36.07 -23.66 20.60
CA ARG A 25 -35.58 -22.42 21.22
C ARG A 25 -35.55 -22.44 22.75
N ASP A 26 -36.24 -23.39 23.35
CA ASP A 26 -36.27 -23.66 24.79
C ASP A 26 -35.04 -24.45 25.28
N ASN A 27 -34.24 -25.02 24.37
CA ASN A 27 -33.09 -25.84 24.73
C ASN A 27 -31.82 -24.98 24.95
N ALA A 28 -31.42 -24.84 26.20
CA ALA A 28 -30.24 -24.08 26.62
C ALA A 28 -28.91 -24.63 26.08
N ASP A 29 -28.79 -25.95 25.87
CA ASP A 29 -27.57 -26.54 25.30
C ASP A 29 -27.41 -26.19 23.82
N LEU A 30 -28.50 -26.16 23.05
CA LEU A 30 -28.47 -25.73 21.66
C LEU A 30 -28.15 -24.24 21.53
N TYR A 31 -28.67 -23.43 22.46
CA TYR A 31 -28.32 -22.01 22.54
C TYR A 31 -26.82 -21.81 22.80
N ARG A 32 -26.27 -22.51 23.81
CA ARG A 32 -24.83 -22.48 24.10
C ARG A 32 -23.97 -22.88 22.90
N ARG A 33 -24.29 -24.00 22.24
CA ARG A 33 -23.55 -24.48 21.06
C ARG A 33 -23.61 -23.49 19.90
N MET A 34 -24.75 -22.82 19.71
CA MET A 34 -24.86 -21.75 18.71
C MET A 34 -23.93 -20.58 19.04
N LEU A 35 -23.87 -20.16 20.30
CA LEU A 35 -22.96 -19.08 20.73
C LEU A 35 -21.49 -19.47 20.58
N GLU A 36 -21.11 -20.69 20.97
CA GLU A 36 -19.75 -21.21 20.80
C GLU A 36 -19.32 -21.20 19.32
N ALA A 37 -20.19 -21.68 18.43
CA ALA A 37 -19.94 -21.63 16.98
C ALA A 37 -19.85 -20.18 16.46
N GLN A 38 -20.63 -19.27 17.03
CA GLN A 38 -20.61 -17.86 16.64
C GLN A 38 -19.29 -17.17 17.04
N VAL A 39 -18.81 -17.42 18.27
CA VAL A 39 -17.52 -16.91 18.75
C VAL A 39 -16.38 -17.47 17.89
N ALA A 40 -16.36 -18.78 17.64
CA ALA A 40 -15.33 -19.41 16.81
C ALA A 40 -15.28 -18.81 15.40
N PHE A 41 -16.45 -18.57 14.79
CA PHE A 41 -16.53 -17.92 13.47
C PHE A 41 -16.02 -16.48 13.49
N GLN A 42 -16.41 -15.68 14.49
CA GLN A 42 -15.96 -14.28 14.61
C GLN A 42 -14.45 -14.18 14.84
N ASP A 43 -13.88 -15.05 15.68
CA ASP A 43 -12.44 -15.11 15.91
C ASP A 43 -11.67 -15.44 14.62
N ALA A 44 -12.19 -16.38 13.83
CA ALA A 44 -11.60 -16.72 12.53
C ALA A 44 -11.70 -15.56 11.53
N GLN A 45 -12.83 -14.84 11.49
CA GLN A 45 -12.98 -13.63 10.66
C GLN A 45 -11.96 -12.55 11.06
N LEU A 46 -11.79 -12.32 12.36
CA LEU A 46 -10.86 -11.32 12.87
C LEU A 46 -9.41 -11.65 12.48
N ARG A 47 -9.00 -12.91 12.61
CA ARG A 47 -7.66 -13.36 12.20
C ARG A 47 -7.43 -13.17 10.70
N ALA A 48 -8.40 -13.54 9.87
CA ALA A 48 -8.31 -13.35 8.42
C ALA A 48 -8.21 -11.86 8.02
N ALA A 49 -8.97 -10.99 8.70
CA ALA A 49 -8.90 -9.55 8.50
C ALA A 49 -7.54 -8.97 8.91
N GLN A 50 -7.02 -9.38 10.07
CA GLN A 50 -5.69 -8.97 10.56
C GLN A 50 -4.58 -9.40 9.62
N GLU A 51 -4.64 -10.62 9.09
CA GLU A 51 -3.65 -11.12 8.14
C GLU A 51 -3.69 -10.33 6.82
N THR A 52 -4.88 -10.00 6.34
CA THR A 52 -5.07 -9.15 5.16
C THR A 52 -4.48 -7.75 5.39
N ILE A 53 -4.78 -7.14 6.53
CA ILE A 53 -4.23 -5.83 6.90
C ILE A 53 -2.70 -5.88 6.96
N ALA A 54 -2.12 -6.93 7.55
CA ALA A 54 -0.68 -7.10 7.64
C ALA A 54 -0.03 -7.19 6.24
N ARG A 55 -0.61 -7.99 5.34
CA ARG A 55 -0.15 -8.13 3.95
C ARG A 55 -0.22 -6.80 3.18
N GLU A 56 -1.34 -6.09 3.28
CA GLU A 56 -1.50 -4.80 2.60
C GLU A 56 -0.57 -3.71 3.17
N ARG A 57 -0.37 -3.69 4.50
CA ARG A 57 0.63 -2.78 5.12
C ARG A 57 2.04 -3.06 4.58
N ALA A 58 2.44 -4.32 4.49
CA ALA A 58 3.74 -4.68 3.93
C ALA A 58 3.87 -4.24 2.46
N ARG A 59 2.81 -4.40 1.66
CA ARG A 59 2.75 -3.95 0.27
C ARG A 59 2.88 -2.44 0.14
N CYS A 60 2.13 -1.67 0.93
CA CYS A 60 2.20 -0.21 0.97
C CYS A 60 3.59 0.29 1.36
N LEU A 61 4.24 -0.34 2.34
CA LEU A 61 5.61 -0.01 2.74
C LEU A 61 6.62 -0.29 1.62
N ALA A 62 6.49 -1.43 0.93
CA ALA A 62 7.34 -1.79 -0.20
C ALA A 62 7.19 -0.79 -1.36
N LEU A 63 5.94 -0.43 -1.71
CA LEU A 63 5.63 0.58 -2.72
C LEU A 63 6.21 1.94 -2.32
N GLY A 64 6.04 2.36 -1.07
CA GLY A 64 6.59 3.62 -0.56
C GLY A 64 8.12 3.67 -0.61
N LYS A 65 8.81 2.55 -0.39
CA LYS A 65 10.27 2.44 -0.57
C LYS A 65 10.66 2.55 -2.04
N ALA A 66 9.96 1.86 -2.94
CA ALA A 66 10.23 1.89 -4.38
C ALA A 66 10.01 3.29 -4.97
N LEU A 67 8.93 3.97 -4.57
CA LEU A 67 8.64 5.34 -5.01
C LEU A 67 9.70 6.33 -4.54
N ARG A 68 10.17 6.23 -3.28
CA ARG A 68 11.28 7.06 -2.78
C ARG A 68 12.55 6.85 -3.58
N LYS A 69 12.96 5.60 -3.80
CA LYS A 69 14.14 5.28 -4.62
C LYS A 69 14.03 5.85 -6.03
N ARG A 70 12.84 5.76 -6.65
CA ARG A 70 12.60 6.30 -7.99
C ARG A 70 12.66 7.83 -8.01
N ARG A 71 12.09 8.49 -6.99
CA ARG A 71 12.18 9.94 -6.81
C ARG A 71 13.63 10.40 -6.68
N GLU A 72 14.44 9.76 -5.85
CA GLU A 72 15.87 10.05 -5.72
C GLU A 72 16.60 9.92 -7.06
N GLY A 73 16.24 8.91 -7.86
CA GLY A 73 16.74 8.76 -9.23
C GLY A 73 16.39 9.95 -10.13
N TYR A 74 15.14 10.43 -10.10
CA TYR A 74 14.73 11.60 -10.87
C TYR A 74 15.42 12.89 -10.39
N GLU A 75 15.58 13.08 -9.08
CA GLU A 75 16.28 14.23 -8.50
C GLU A 75 17.74 14.27 -8.99
N ARG A 76 18.44 13.14 -9.01
CA ARG A 76 19.81 13.06 -9.56
C ARG A 76 19.89 13.42 -11.04
N VAL A 77 18.92 12.95 -11.86
CA VAL A 77 18.88 13.29 -13.29
C VAL A 77 18.65 14.80 -13.48
N ILE A 78 17.75 15.39 -12.69
CA ILE A 78 17.49 16.84 -12.73
C ILE A 78 18.74 17.63 -12.32
N GLU A 79 19.46 17.20 -11.28
CA GLU A 79 20.73 17.81 -10.86
C GLU A 79 21.78 17.73 -11.97
N GLN A 80 21.97 16.56 -12.58
CA GLN A 80 22.89 16.38 -13.71
C GLN A 80 22.53 17.29 -14.89
N MET A 81 21.24 17.43 -15.23
CA MET A 81 20.79 18.35 -16.27
C MET A 81 21.06 19.82 -15.91
N ARG A 82 20.88 20.21 -14.64
CA ARG A 82 21.20 21.56 -14.17
C ARG A 82 22.70 21.85 -14.25
N ASP A 83 23.54 20.90 -13.86
CA ASP A 83 24.99 21.03 -13.94
C ASP A 83 25.47 21.09 -15.39
N PHE A 84 24.92 20.28 -16.28
CA PHE A 84 25.19 20.36 -17.73
C PHE A 84 24.75 21.69 -18.35
N ALA A 85 23.64 22.28 -17.89
CA ALA A 85 23.17 23.58 -18.35
C ALA A 85 23.97 24.77 -17.76
N ARG A 86 24.77 24.55 -16.70
CA ARG A 86 25.50 25.60 -15.97
C ARG A 86 26.63 26.24 -16.81
N PRO A 87 27.45 25.51 -17.58
CA PRO A 87 28.40 26.07 -18.54
C PRO A 87 27.72 26.88 -19.65
N LEU A 88 26.61 26.39 -20.21
CA LEU A 88 25.85 27.06 -21.28
C LEU A 88 25.28 28.41 -20.82
N ARG A 89 24.83 28.52 -19.56
CA ARG A 89 24.37 29.78 -18.97
C ARG A 89 25.51 30.76 -18.68
N ARG A 90 26.70 30.27 -18.30
CA ARG A 90 27.89 31.12 -18.11
C ARG A 90 28.41 31.67 -19.46
N SER A 91 28.42 30.84 -20.51
CA SER A 91 28.77 31.28 -21.87
C SER A 91 27.83 32.38 -22.39
N ARG A 92 26.51 32.27 -22.17
CA ARG A 92 25.56 33.35 -22.53
C ARG A 92 25.75 34.66 -21.75
N ARG A 93 26.27 34.64 -20.52
CA ARG A 93 26.58 35.87 -19.77
C ARG A 93 27.95 36.46 -20.16
N GLY A 94 28.92 35.63 -20.54
CA GLY A 94 30.21 36.09 -21.06
C GLY A 94 30.18 36.61 -22.50
N ALA A 95 29.14 36.28 -23.27
CA ALA A 95 28.98 36.73 -24.66
C ALA A 95 28.30 38.11 -24.81
N ILE A 96 27.98 38.81 -23.71
CA ILE A 96 27.35 40.14 -23.74
C ILE A 96 28.39 41.28 -23.62
N GLU A 97 29.66 40.97 -23.36
CA GLU A 97 30.76 41.94 -23.41
C GLU A 97 31.64 41.68 -24.65
N ALA A 98 31.06 41.81 -25.84
CA ALA A 98 31.88 42.05 -27.04
C ALA A 98 32.17 43.56 -27.11
N PRO A 99 33.43 44.01 -27.09
CA PRO A 99 33.74 45.42 -27.31
C PRO A 99 33.30 45.80 -28.71
N ASP A 100 32.66 46.96 -28.80
CA ASP A 100 32.09 47.54 -30.02
C ASP A 100 33.17 47.66 -31.11
N LEU A 101 33.18 46.72 -32.07
CA LEU A 101 34.17 46.66 -33.17
C LEU A 101 33.87 47.68 -34.28
N PHE A 102 32.94 48.60 -34.06
CA PHE A 102 32.64 49.71 -34.97
C PHE A 102 32.85 51.06 -34.29
N GLY A 103 34.03 51.23 -33.69
CA GLY A 103 34.59 52.54 -33.37
C GLY A 103 35.00 53.27 -34.64
N GLY A 104 34.20 54.27 -35.01
CA GLY A 104 34.42 55.36 -35.96
C GLY A 104 35.70 55.40 -36.80
N THR A 105 35.50 55.43 -38.11
CA THR A 105 36.39 56.17 -39.01
C THR A 105 35.66 57.42 -39.50
N SER A 106 36.21 58.57 -39.06
CA SER A 106 36.24 59.88 -39.73
C SER A 106 34.93 60.62 -39.98
#